data_AF-A0A3F2Z0Y0-F1
#
_entry.id   AF-A0A3F2Z0Y0-F1
#
_cell.length_a   1.000
_cell.length_b   1.000
_cell.length_c   1.000
_cell.angle_alpha   90.00
_cell.angle_beta   90.00
_cell.angle_gamma   90.00
#
_symmetry.space_group_name_H-M   'P 1'
#
loop_
_entity.id
_entity.type
_entity.pdbx_description
1 polymer ?
#
loop_
_entity_poly.entity_id
_entity_poly.type
_entity_poly.pdbx_seq_one_letter_code
_entity_poly.pdbx_strand_id
1 'polypeptide(L)'
;MKLIILAVAISLAVLASGSYVPSTKYEAKYADKDFLFKQKFFFEVLRNIHLPLKYEEYLPYAKSWVSDESKYNDFTQVAEFFDWYKTGAFLEKGEIFTIYNELYLRQTYALFTFLYNSADWDTYYKNLIWA
;
A
#
# COMPACT_ATOMS: atom_id res chain seq x y z
N MET A 1 -50.50 37.06 16.71
CA MET A 1 -49.11 37.42 16.32
C MET A 1 -48.04 36.57 16.99
N LYS A 2 -47.95 36.50 18.34
CA LYS A 2 -46.88 35.73 19.04
C LYS A 2 -46.82 34.24 18.65
N LEU A 3 -47.97 33.58 18.49
CA LEU A 3 -48.05 32.17 18.09
C LEU A 3 -47.59 31.93 16.64
N ILE A 4 -47.81 32.89 15.75
CA ILE A 4 -47.40 32.81 14.34
C ILE A 4 -45.87 32.97 14.24
N ILE A 5 -45.31 33.92 14.98
CA ILE A 5 -43.85 34.12 15.04
C ILE A 5 -43.16 32.86 15.59
N LEU A 6 -43.75 32.25 16.63
CA LEU A 6 -43.23 31.00 17.21
C LEU A 6 -43.28 29.85 16.20
N ALA A 7 -44.39 29.69 15.47
CA ALA A 7 -44.53 28.67 14.45
C ALA A 7 -43.49 28.84 13.33
N VAL A 8 -43.29 30.07 12.86
CA VAL A 8 -42.31 30.41 11.80
C VAL A 8 -40.88 30.12 12.28
N ALA A 9 -40.54 30.51 13.52
CA ALA A 9 -39.23 30.26 14.10
C ALA A 9 -38.93 28.76 14.25
N ILE A 10 -39.91 27.96 14.66
CA ILE A 10 -39.76 26.51 14.76
C ILE A 10 -39.56 25.89 13.38
N SER A 11 -40.34 26.30 12.37
CA SER A 11 -40.17 25.77 11.01
C SER A 11 -38.81 26.12 10.39
N LEU A 12 -38.27 27.32 10.67
CA LEU A 12 -36.94 27.71 10.21
C LEU A 12 -35.82 26.94 10.92
N ALA A 13 -35.97 26.65 12.21
CA ALA A 13 -35.02 25.85 12.97
C ALA A 13 -34.98 24.39 12.47
N VAL A 14 -36.13 23.82 12.09
CA VAL A 14 -36.21 22.46 11.49
C VAL A 14 -35.61 22.42 10.09
N LEU A 15 -35.77 23.48 9.29
CA LEU A 15 -35.12 23.57 7.97
C LEU A 15 -33.59 23.72 8.07
N ALA A 16 -33.09 24.43 9.09
CA ALA A 16 -31.66 24.61 9.32
C ALA A 16 -30.97 23.38 9.95
N SER A 17 -31.71 22.49 10.60
CA SER A 17 -31.17 21.24 11.19
C SER A 17 -31.20 20.05 10.23
N GLY A 18 -31.71 20.23 9.02
CA GLY A 18 -31.63 19.25 7.94
C GLY A 18 -30.20 19.15 7.39
N SER A 19 -29.35 18.34 8.02
CA SER A 19 -28.06 17.97 7.44
C SER A 19 -28.30 17.25 6.11
N TYR A 20 -27.97 17.90 4.99
CA TYR A 20 -27.86 17.22 3.70
C TYR A 20 -26.69 16.25 3.79
N VAL A 21 -26.99 14.98 4.08
CA VAL A 21 -26.06 13.88 3.81
C VAL A 21 -26.25 13.56 2.33
N PRO A 22 -25.26 13.84 1.46
CA PRO A 22 -25.36 13.42 0.08
C PRO A 22 -25.61 11.92 0.09
N SER A 23 -26.75 11.49 -0.44
CA SER A 23 -26.99 10.08 -0.74
C SER A 23 -26.20 9.73 -2.00
N THR A 24 -24.87 9.91 -1.94
CA THR A 24 -23.98 9.17 -2.82
C THR A 24 -24.18 7.71 -2.45
N LYS A 25 -25.10 7.05 -3.15
CA LYS A 25 -25.16 5.59 -3.23
C LYS A 25 -23.86 5.16 -3.90
N TYR A 26 -22.76 5.17 -3.16
CA TYR A 26 -21.62 4.39 -3.54
C TYR A 26 -22.12 2.95 -3.51
N GLU A 27 -22.25 2.33 -4.67
CA GLU A 27 -22.46 0.90 -4.74
C GLU A 27 -21.27 0.25 -4.04
N ALA A 28 -21.48 -0.21 -2.81
CA ALA A 28 -20.44 -0.88 -2.05
C ALA A 28 -20.13 -2.19 -2.79
N LYS A 29 -18.95 -2.26 -3.41
CA LYS A 29 -18.46 -3.50 -4.00
C LYS A 29 -17.99 -4.40 -2.86
N TYR A 30 -18.79 -5.41 -2.55
CA TYR A 30 -18.41 -6.45 -1.61
C TYR A 30 -17.28 -7.30 -2.21
N ALA A 31 -16.33 -7.68 -1.36
CA ALA A 31 -15.22 -8.55 -1.70
C ALA A 31 -15.12 -9.68 -0.70
N ASP A 32 -14.51 -10.78 -1.11
CA ASP A 32 -14.25 -11.90 -0.21
C ASP A 32 -13.19 -11.55 0.84
N LYS A 33 -13.10 -12.41 1.84
CA LYS A 33 -12.17 -12.25 2.95
C LYS A 33 -10.73 -12.12 2.48
N ASP A 34 -10.28 -12.97 1.56
CA ASP A 34 -8.88 -13.03 1.13
C ASP A 34 -8.48 -11.75 0.38
N PHE A 35 -9.36 -11.24 -0.47
CA PHE A 35 -9.19 -9.94 -1.12
C PHE A 35 -9.03 -8.82 -0.08
N LEU A 36 -9.89 -8.77 0.93
CA LEU A 36 -9.84 -7.75 1.97
C LEU A 36 -8.55 -7.83 2.81
N PHE A 37 -8.02 -9.02 3.07
CA PHE A 37 -6.72 -9.18 3.74
C PHE A 37 -5.58 -8.61 2.91
N LYS A 38 -5.53 -8.90 1.60
CA LYS A 38 -4.50 -8.35 0.71
C LYS A 38 -4.61 -6.83 0.58
N GLN A 39 -5.83 -6.32 0.50
CA GLN A 39 -6.08 -4.87 0.45
C GLN A 39 -5.63 -4.17 1.73
N LYS A 40 -5.96 -4.73 2.91
CA LYS A 40 -5.49 -4.23 4.21
C LYS A 40 -3.96 -4.19 4.24
N PHE A 41 -3.31 -5.27 3.84
CA PHE A 41 -1.85 -5.36 3.78
C PHE A 41 -1.24 -4.19 3.00
N PHE A 42 -1.69 -3.93 1.78
CA PHE A 42 -1.19 -2.80 0.97
C PHE A 42 -1.38 -1.44 1.65
N PHE A 43 -2.53 -1.21 2.29
CA PHE A 43 -2.75 0.03 3.04
C PHE A 43 -1.81 0.18 4.24
N GLU A 44 -1.41 -0.92 4.86
CA GLU A 44 -0.53 -0.89 6.02
C GLU A 44 0.94 -0.68 5.64
N VAL A 45 1.43 -1.32 4.58
CA VAL A 45 2.82 -1.12 4.11
C VAL A 45 3.03 0.24 3.45
N LEU A 46 1.99 0.80 2.80
CA LEU A 46 2.04 2.15 2.22
C LEU A 46 1.75 3.25 3.25
N ARG A 47 1.48 2.89 4.52
CA ARG A 47 1.22 3.87 5.57
C ARG A 47 2.54 4.41 6.10
N ASN A 48 2.70 5.73 6.07
CA ASN A 48 3.89 6.42 6.58
C ASN A 48 5.19 5.88 5.97
N ILE A 49 5.27 5.78 4.64
CA ILE A 49 6.42 5.20 3.90
C ILE A 49 7.81 5.78 4.26
N HIS A 50 7.87 6.95 4.88
CA HIS A 50 9.11 7.58 5.34
C HIS A 50 9.55 7.12 6.73
N LEU A 51 8.73 6.35 7.45
CA LEU A 51 9.02 5.79 8.77
C LEU A 51 9.20 4.26 8.66
N PRO A 52 9.97 3.65 9.58
CA PRO A 52 10.04 2.20 9.68
C PRO A 52 8.65 1.57 9.92
N LEU A 53 8.44 0.38 9.36
CA LEU A 53 7.25 -0.42 9.56
C LEU A 53 7.08 -0.74 11.06
N LYS A 54 5.91 -0.42 11.62
CA LYS A 54 5.63 -0.55 13.06
C LYS A 54 4.75 -1.75 13.43
N TYR A 55 4.19 -2.42 12.44
CA TYR A 55 3.29 -3.54 12.67
C TYR A 55 4.11 -4.77 13.09
N GLU A 56 3.93 -5.20 14.35
CA GLU A 56 4.68 -6.32 14.93
C GLU A 56 4.54 -7.61 14.12
N GLU A 57 3.39 -7.83 13.50
CA GLU A 57 3.12 -8.97 12.61
C GLU A 57 4.05 -9.04 11.38
N TYR A 58 4.60 -7.92 10.95
CA TYR A 58 5.47 -7.83 9.77
C TYR A 58 6.96 -7.86 10.11
N LEU A 59 7.35 -7.51 11.35
CA LEU A 59 8.75 -7.44 11.77
C LEU A 59 9.57 -8.72 11.56
N PRO A 60 9.02 -9.94 11.72
CA PRO A 60 9.76 -11.17 11.43
C PRO A 60 10.22 -11.26 9.97
N TYR A 61 9.44 -10.71 9.03
CA TYR A 61 9.70 -10.78 7.59
C TYR A 61 10.56 -9.62 7.09
N ALA A 62 10.69 -8.53 7.85
CA ALA A 62 11.49 -7.37 7.48
C ALA A 62 13.02 -7.64 7.49
N LYS A 63 13.48 -8.73 8.11
CA LYS A 63 14.92 -9.01 8.29
C LYS A 63 15.57 -9.64 7.07
N SER A 64 14.83 -10.44 6.31
CA SER A 64 15.36 -11.20 5.19
C SER A 64 14.27 -11.48 4.18
N TRP A 65 14.62 -11.33 2.91
CA TRP A 65 13.80 -11.71 1.78
C TRP A 65 13.96 -13.20 1.43
N VAL A 66 13.14 -13.71 0.50
CA VAL A 66 13.12 -15.12 0.12
C VAL A 66 14.23 -15.44 -0.88
N SER A 67 15.33 -16.04 -0.42
CA SER A 67 16.51 -16.35 -1.26
C SER A 67 16.41 -17.62 -2.10
N ASP A 68 15.36 -18.43 -1.90
CA ASP A 68 15.15 -19.67 -2.65
C ASP A 68 14.70 -19.36 -4.09
N GLU A 69 15.55 -19.72 -5.07
CA GLU A 69 15.31 -19.48 -6.50
C GLU A 69 14.04 -20.18 -7.01
N SER A 70 13.66 -21.32 -6.42
CA SER A 70 12.47 -22.08 -6.81
C SER A 70 11.15 -21.37 -6.46
N LYS A 71 11.23 -20.31 -5.64
CA LYS A 71 10.10 -19.45 -5.28
C LYS A 71 9.86 -18.32 -6.28
N TYR A 72 10.51 -18.37 -7.45
CA TYR A 72 10.30 -17.40 -8.52
C TYR A 72 9.89 -18.11 -9.82
N ASN A 73 8.92 -17.53 -10.51
CA ASN A 73 8.39 -18.04 -11.79
C ASN A 73 9.45 -17.99 -12.91
N ASP A 74 10.26 -16.93 -12.93
CA ASP A 74 11.39 -16.79 -13.83
C ASP A 74 12.57 -16.17 -13.08
N PHE A 75 13.47 -17.04 -12.61
CA PHE A 75 14.64 -16.63 -11.86
C PHE A 75 15.64 -15.82 -12.69
N THR A 76 15.67 -16.00 -14.02
CA THR A 76 16.63 -15.30 -14.89
C THR A 76 16.40 -13.79 -14.85
N GLN A 77 15.14 -13.37 -14.70
CA GLN A 77 14.77 -11.96 -14.55
C GLN A 77 15.02 -11.40 -13.14
N VAL A 78 15.24 -12.27 -12.15
CA VAL A 78 15.44 -11.91 -10.74
C VAL A 78 16.92 -11.94 -10.34
N ALA A 79 17.75 -12.68 -11.07
CA ALA A 79 19.18 -12.84 -10.78
C ALA A 79 19.93 -11.50 -10.62
N GLU A 80 19.59 -10.50 -11.44
CA GLU A 80 20.17 -9.16 -11.35
C GLU A 80 19.91 -8.48 -9.99
N PHE A 81 18.71 -8.63 -9.44
CA PHE A 81 18.37 -8.12 -8.12
C PHE A 81 19.24 -8.77 -7.04
N PHE A 82 19.41 -10.10 -7.10
CA PHE A 82 20.23 -10.85 -6.14
C PHE A 82 21.68 -10.34 -6.15
N ASP A 83 22.24 -10.11 -7.33
CA ASP A 83 23.61 -9.65 -7.47
C ASP A 83 23.79 -8.23 -6.92
N TRP A 84 22.87 -7.32 -7.24
CA TRP A 84 22.93 -5.94 -6.76
C TRP A 84 22.77 -5.81 -5.26
N TYR A 85 21.94 -6.66 -4.67
CA TYR A 85 21.81 -6.71 -3.23
C TYR A 85 23.07 -7.22 -2.55
N LYS A 86 23.69 -8.30 -3.07
CA LYS A 86 24.97 -8.83 -2.54
C LYS A 86 26.10 -7.80 -2.61
N THR A 87 26.13 -6.97 -3.65
CA THR A 87 27.15 -5.94 -3.80
C THR A 87 26.84 -4.64 -3.05
N GLY A 88 25.66 -4.51 -2.44
CA GLY A 88 25.23 -3.26 -1.78
C GLY A 88 25.06 -2.10 -2.76
N ALA A 89 24.69 -2.38 -4.01
CA ALA A 89 24.68 -1.38 -5.09
C ALA A 89 23.36 -0.60 -5.20
N PHE A 90 22.36 -0.91 -4.36
CA PHE A 90 21.09 -0.18 -4.31
C PHE A 90 21.26 1.21 -3.68
N LEU A 91 20.41 2.15 -4.12
CA LEU A 91 20.35 3.48 -3.53
C LEU A 91 20.07 3.41 -2.02
N GLU A 92 20.85 4.14 -1.24
CA GLU A 92 20.70 4.17 0.22
C GLU A 92 19.44 4.94 0.67
N LYS A 93 18.94 4.61 1.86
CA LYS A 93 17.78 5.29 2.44
C LYS A 93 18.13 6.74 2.77
N GLY A 94 17.30 7.69 2.32
CA GLY A 94 17.47 9.12 2.55
C GLY A 94 18.01 9.90 1.35
N GLU A 95 18.52 9.18 0.35
CA GLU A 95 18.97 9.78 -0.92
C GLU A 95 17.80 10.18 -1.84
N ILE A 96 18.04 11.14 -2.72
CA ILE A 96 17.04 11.60 -3.69
C ILE A 96 16.92 10.56 -4.81
N PHE A 97 15.73 9.97 -4.93
CA PHE A 97 15.39 9.08 -6.03
C PHE A 97 14.82 9.85 -7.23
N THR A 98 15.23 9.45 -8.44
CA THR A 98 14.61 9.89 -9.70
C THR A 98 14.66 8.77 -10.73
N ILE A 99 13.55 8.52 -11.41
CA ILE A 99 13.47 7.51 -12.46
C ILE A 99 14.26 7.88 -13.73
N TYR A 100 14.66 9.16 -13.86
CA TYR A 100 15.44 9.64 -15.01
C TYR A 100 16.94 9.37 -14.89
N ASN A 101 17.41 8.89 -13.74
CA ASN A 101 18.76 8.36 -13.61
C ASN A 101 18.75 6.90 -14.08
N GLU A 102 19.57 6.55 -15.07
CA GLU A 102 19.60 5.21 -15.66
C GLU A 102 19.91 4.10 -14.65
N LEU A 103 20.78 4.37 -13.69
CA LEU A 103 21.10 3.42 -12.62
C LEU A 103 19.87 3.17 -11.74
N TYR A 104 19.18 4.23 -11.32
CA TYR A 104 17.99 4.12 -10.46
C TYR A 104 16.81 3.50 -11.19
N LEU A 105 16.66 3.76 -12.50
CA LEU A 105 15.69 3.07 -13.35
C LEU A 105 15.94 1.57 -13.36
N ARG A 106 17.19 1.16 -13.58
CA ARG A 106 17.56 -0.26 -13.57
C ARG A 106 17.39 -0.89 -12.18
N GLN A 107 17.58 -0.12 -11.09
CA GLN A 107 17.33 -0.60 -9.70
C GLN A 107 15.84 -0.83 -9.47
N THR A 108 15.04 0.10 -9.97
CA THR A 108 13.58 0.01 -9.93
C THR A 108 13.10 -1.18 -10.73
N TYR A 109 13.68 -1.43 -11.91
CA TYR A 109 13.36 -2.59 -12.73
C TYR A 109 13.74 -3.90 -12.06
N ALA A 110 14.94 -3.99 -11.46
CA ALA A 110 15.38 -5.18 -10.71
C ALA A 110 14.46 -5.47 -9.51
N LEU A 111 14.05 -4.43 -8.75
CA LEU A 111 13.10 -4.58 -7.65
C LEU A 111 11.71 -4.99 -8.17
N PHE A 112 11.28 -4.44 -9.30
CA PHE A 112 10.02 -4.81 -9.94
C PHE A 112 10.02 -6.28 -10.37
N THR A 113 11.05 -6.76 -11.08
CA THR A 113 11.11 -8.14 -11.54
C THR A 113 11.19 -9.12 -10.37
N PHE A 114 11.91 -8.76 -9.30
CA PHE A 114 11.96 -9.51 -8.05
C PHE A 114 10.56 -9.72 -7.41
N LEU A 115 9.77 -8.64 -7.31
CA LEU A 115 8.40 -8.74 -6.77
C LEU A 115 7.47 -9.46 -7.74
N TYR A 116 7.49 -9.07 -9.02
CA TYR A 116 6.58 -9.58 -10.06
C TYR A 116 6.73 -11.07 -10.30
N ASN A 117 7.97 -11.59 -10.26
CA ASN A 117 8.23 -13.01 -10.50
C ASN A 117 8.04 -13.88 -9.25
N SER A 118 7.57 -13.35 -8.12
CA SER A 118 7.26 -14.18 -6.94
C SER A 118 6.24 -15.27 -7.31
N ALA A 119 6.53 -16.53 -6.98
CA ALA A 119 5.74 -17.68 -7.40
C ALA A 119 4.34 -17.73 -6.76
N ASP A 120 4.22 -17.22 -5.54
CA ASP A 120 2.99 -17.20 -4.78
C ASP A 120 2.85 -15.92 -3.94
N TRP A 121 1.67 -15.75 -3.35
CA TRP A 121 1.36 -14.58 -2.51
C TRP A 121 2.26 -14.51 -1.27
N ASP A 122 2.62 -15.64 -0.67
CA ASP A 122 3.47 -15.67 0.53
C ASP A 122 4.88 -15.16 0.22
N THR A 123 5.43 -15.57 -0.92
CA THR A 123 6.73 -15.09 -1.42
C THR A 123 6.67 -13.59 -1.70
N TYR A 124 5.65 -13.14 -2.44
CA TYR A 124 5.46 -11.71 -2.73
C TYR A 124 5.34 -10.88 -1.46
N TYR A 125 4.53 -11.34 -0.50
CA TYR A 125 4.27 -10.67 0.76
C TYR A 125 5.56 -10.49 1.59
N LYS A 126 6.35 -11.56 1.74
CA LYS A 126 7.63 -11.51 2.47
C LYS A 126 8.64 -10.58 1.80
N ASN A 127 8.74 -10.69 0.48
CA ASN A 127 9.65 -9.88 -0.32
C ASN A 127 9.28 -8.39 -0.27
N LEU A 128 7.99 -8.05 -0.31
CA LEU A 128 7.53 -6.67 -0.23
C LEU A 128 7.72 -6.05 1.17
N ILE A 129 7.55 -6.82 2.25
CA ILE A 129 7.78 -6.32 3.61
C ILE A 129 9.26 -6.02 3.86
N TRP A 130 10.15 -6.82 3.26
CA TRP A 130 11.58 -6.64 3.41
C TRP A 130 12.11 -5.40 2.67
N ALA A 131 11.56 -5.09 1.48
CA ALA A 131 11.99 -3.96 0.65
C ALA A 131 11.67 -2.60 1.29
#